data_AF-A0A834P7J9-F1
#
_entry.id   AF-A0A834P7J9-F1
#
_cell.length_a   1.000
_cell.length_b   1.000
_cell.length_c   1.000
_cell.angle_alpha   90.00
_cell.angle_beta   90.00
_cell.angle_gamma   90.00
#
_symmetry.space_group_name_H-M   'P 1'
#
loop_
_entity.id
_entity.type
_entity.pdbx_description
1 polymer ?
#
loop_
_entity_poly.entity_id
_entity_poly.type
_entity_poly.pdbx_seq_one_letter_code
_entity_poly.pdbx_strand_id
1 'polypeptide(L)'
;MPLETRYRLYKFYLTDKINNIEKFDASFFGIYCKQAHTTYPMSSIMLEHTYETIIDAGINPEDIPGTRIAVLGSICFSNTEATLD
;
A
#
# COMPACT_ATOMS: atom_id res chain seq x y z
N MET A 1 -1.47 13.24 -0.31
CA MET A 1 -1.98 11.86 -0.22
C MET A 1 -3.34 11.88 0.47
N PRO A 2 -4.39 11.25 -0.07
CA PRO A 2 -5.72 11.31 0.53
C PRO A 2 -5.77 10.54 1.85
N LEU A 3 -6.50 11.07 2.84
CA LEU A 3 -6.72 10.53 4.20
C LEU A 3 -7.33 9.10 4.27
N GLU A 4 -7.63 8.47 3.13
CA GLU A 4 -8.38 7.22 3.03
C GLU A 4 -7.58 6.00 3.49
N THR A 5 -6.25 6.01 3.35
CA THR A 5 -5.38 4.85 3.64
C THR A 5 -5.31 4.54 5.14
N ARG A 6 -5.20 5.56 6.01
CA ARG A 6 -5.30 5.40 7.48
C ARG A 6 -6.61 4.76 7.94
N TYR A 7 -7.74 5.11 7.30
CA TYR A 7 -9.04 4.55 7.67
C TYR A 7 -9.15 3.06 7.33
N ARG A 8 -8.52 2.60 6.24
CA ARG A 8 -8.50 1.18 5.84
C ARG A 8 -7.79 0.29 6.86
N LEU A 9 -6.67 0.76 7.41
CA LEU A 9 -5.88 0.02 8.39
C LEU A 9 -6.57 -0.03 9.76
N TYR A 10 -7.12 1.09 10.23
CA TYR A 10 -7.89 1.11 11.48
C TYR A 10 -9.05 0.09 11.42
N LYS A 11 -9.72 0.03 10.27
CA LYS A 11 -10.80 -0.94 10.07
C LYS A 11 -10.30 -2.38 9.97
N PHE A 12 -9.11 -2.63 9.40
CA PHE A 12 -8.48 -3.95 9.42
C PHE A 12 -8.29 -4.46 10.85
N TYR A 13 -7.71 -3.64 11.73
CA TYR A 13 -7.53 -4.00 13.15
C TYR A 13 -8.84 -4.31 13.89
N LEU A 14 -9.97 -3.83 13.37
CA LEU A 14 -11.30 -4.01 13.98
C LEU A 14 -12.16 -5.10 13.32
N THR A 15 -11.94 -5.44 12.06
CA THR A 15 -12.87 -6.28 11.27
C THR A 15 -12.20 -7.41 10.50
N ASP A 16 -10.91 -7.68 10.73
CA ASP A 16 -10.10 -8.71 10.05
C ASP A 16 -10.11 -8.60 8.51
N LYS A 17 -10.64 -7.51 7.96
CA LYS A 17 -10.81 -7.25 6.53
C LYS A 17 -10.33 -5.85 6.17
N ILE A 18 -9.56 -5.77 5.11
CA ILE A 18 -9.12 -4.50 4.53
C ILE A 18 -10.23 -4.00 3.60
N ASN A 19 -10.78 -2.83 3.91
CA ASN A 19 -11.80 -2.22 3.07
C ASN A 19 -11.20 -1.60 1.79
N ASN A 20 -11.97 -1.63 0.70
CA ASN A 20 -11.63 -0.95 -0.54
C ASN A 20 -10.27 -1.37 -1.11
N ILE A 21 -9.84 -2.63 -1.00
CA ILE A 21 -8.48 -3.09 -1.34
C ILE A 21 -8.02 -2.72 -2.77
N GLU A 22 -8.95 -2.36 -3.65
CA GLU A 22 -8.73 -2.04 -5.05
C GLU A 22 -8.49 -0.55 -5.35
N LYS A 23 -8.77 0.39 -4.41
CA LYS A 23 -8.37 1.79 -4.69
C LYS A 23 -6.87 1.96 -4.43
N PHE A 24 -6.18 2.45 -5.44
CA PHE A 24 -4.76 2.76 -5.42
C PHE A 24 -4.52 4.01 -6.27
N ASP A 25 -3.74 4.96 -5.76
CA ASP A 25 -3.39 6.18 -6.52
C ASP A 25 -2.21 5.92 -7.47
N ALA A 26 -2.50 5.21 -8.57
CA ALA A 26 -1.47 4.80 -9.52
C ALA A 26 -0.75 5.99 -10.18
N SER A 27 -1.46 7.09 -10.44
CA SER A 27 -0.88 8.30 -11.04
C SER A 27 0.16 8.95 -10.13
N PHE A 28 -0.08 8.96 -8.82
CA PHE A 28 0.88 9.46 -7.84
C PHE A 28 2.20 8.67 -7.86
N PHE A 29 2.14 7.34 -7.99
CA PHE A 29 3.32 6.47 -8.06
C PHE A 29 3.88 6.30 -9.49
N GLY A 30 3.37 7.02 -10.48
CA GLY A 30 3.81 6.92 -11.88
C GLY A 30 3.48 5.58 -12.54
N ILE A 31 2.54 4.81 -12.01
CA ILE A 31 2.09 3.52 -12.55
C ILE A 31 0.99 3.76 -13.58
N TYR A 32 1.16 3.20 -14.77
CA TYR A 32 0.20 3.32 -15.86
C TYR A 32 -1.13 2.60 -15.51
N CYS A 33 -2.29 3.20 -15.84
CA CYS A 33 -3.60 2.68 -15.43
C CYS A 33 -3.83 1.20 -15.78
N LYS A 34 -3.41 0.73 -16.96
CA LYS A 34 -3.52 -0.71 -17.31
C LYS A 34 -2.73 -1.61 -16.35
N GLN A 35 -1.58 -1.13 -15.87
CA GLN A 35 -0.72 -1.88 -14.96
C GLN A 35 -1.25 -1.82 -13.52
N ALA A 36 -1.91 -0.72 -13.14
CA ALA A 36 -2.58 -0.59 -11.86
C ALA A 36 -3.67 -1.65 -11.66
N HIS A 37 -4.48 -1.93 -12.68
CA HIS A 37 -5.51 -2.98 -12.63
C HIS A 37 -4.95 -4.41 -12.49
N THR A 38 -3.69 -4.63 -12.85
CA THR A 38 -3.01 -5.92 -12.70
C THR A 38 -2.08 -5.98 -11.50
N THR A 39 -1.92 -4.87 -10.76
CA THR A 39 -1.04 -4.82 -9.59
C THR A 39 -1.70 -5.56 -8.44
N TYR A 40 -0.93 -6.43 -7.79
CA TYR A 40 -1.45 -7.21 -6.67
C TYR A 40 -1.82 -6.27 -5.50
N PRO A 41 -3.00 -6.41 -4.87
CA PRO A 41 -3.48 -5.47 -3.86
C PRO A 41 -2.51 -5.24 -2.69
N MET A 42 -1.77 -6.27 -2.24
CA MET A 42 -0.76 -6.09 -1.19
C MET A 42 0.38 -5.14 -1.60
N SER A 43 0.81 -5.18 -2.86
CA SER A 43 1.89 -4.31 -3.34
C SER A 43 1.46 -2.85 -3.37
N SER A 44 0.22 -2.58 -3.80
CA SER A 44 -0.37 -1.24 -3.79
C SER A 44 -0.46 -0.67 -2.37
N ILE A 45 -0.93 -1.47 -1.41
CA ILE A 45 -1.00 -1.07 0.01
C ILE A 45 0.39 -0.83 0.59
N MET A 46 1.36 -1.68 0.27
CA MET A 46 2.73 -1.53 0.74
C MET A 46 3.36 -0.22 0.24
N LEU A 47 3.13 0.16 -1.02
CA LEU A 47 3.62 1.44 -1.57
C LEU A 47 3.02 2.65 -0.87
N GLU A 48 1.69 2.67 -0.71
CA GLU A 48 1.01 3.75 0.01
C GLU A 48 1.54 3.89 1.44
N HIS A 49 1.65 2.77 2.15
CA HIS A 49 2.05 2.79 3.55
C HIS A 49 3.53 3.13 3.76
N THR A 50 4.41 2.68 2.87
CA THR A 50 5.83 3.07 2.89
C THR A 50 5.95 4.59 2.78
N TYR A 51 5.20 5.19 1.86
CA TYR A 51 5.19 6.64 1.67
C TYR A 51 4.58 7.39 2.86
N GLU A 52 3.47 6.90 3.44
CA GLU A 52 2.92 7.46 4.68
C GLU A 52 3.93 7.42 5.84
N THR A 53 4.65 6.31 5.98
CA THR A 53 5.65 6.11 7.05
C THR A 53 6.81 7.09 6.92
N ILE A 54 7.25 7.38 5.70
CA ILE A 54 8.28 8.40 5.43
C ILE A 54 7.81 9.77 5.91
N ILE A 55 6.57 10.16 5.59
CA ILE A 55 5.99 11.44 6.01
C ILE A 55 5.79 11.47 7.53
N ASP A 56 5.30 10.38 8.12
CA ASP A 56 5.05 10.26 9.56
C ASP A 56 6.36 10.37 10.37
N ALA A 57 7.46 9.85 9.82
CA ALA A 57 8.81 10.04 10.36
C ALA A 57 9.34 11.49 10.22
N GLY A 58 8.57 12.39 9.59
CA GLY A 58 8.97 13.78 9.34
C GLY A 58 10.03 13.93 8.25
N ILE A 59 10.24 12.89 7.43
CA ILE A 59 11.23 12.90 6.34
C ILE A 59 10.54 13.44 5.08
N ASN A 60 11.19 14.38 4.41
CA ASN A 60 10.75 14.83 3.09
C ASN A 60 11.11 13.77 2.03
N PRO A 61 10.14 13.20 1.30
CA PRO A 61 10.41 12.15 0.31
C PRO A 61 11.37 12.57 -0.80
N GLU A 62 11.42 13.87 -1.12
CA GLU A 62 12.34 14.42 -2.13
C GLU A 62 13.83 14.35 -1.70
N ASP A 63 14.10 14.15 -0.41
CA ASP A 63 15.47 14.07 0.12
C ASP A 63 16.02 12.63 0.09
N ILE A 64 15.19 11.64 -0.24
CA ILE A 64 15.54 10.21 -0.28
C ILE A 64 16.35 9.81 -1.53
N PRO A 65 16.02 10.27 -2.75
CA PRO A 65 16.75 9.91 -3.96
C PRO A 65 18.25 10.21 -3.87
N GLY A 66 19.09 9.24 -4.23
CA GLY A 66 20.55 9.39 -4.19
C GLY A 66 21.19 9.14 -2.81
N THR A 67 20.39 8.87 -1.78
CA THR A 67 20.91 8.47 -0.46
C THR A 67 21.12 6.96 -0.35
N ARG A 68 21.81 6.51 0.70
CA ARG A 68 22.02 5.08 0.99
C ARG A 68 20.91 4.54 1.88
N ILE A 69 19.72 4.35 1.31
CA ILE A 69 18.57 3.74 1.99
C ILE A 69 18.35 2.31 1.48
N ALA A 70 18.21 1.37 2.40
CA ALA A 70 17.83 -0.01 2.09
C ALA A 70 16.30 -0.16 2.23
N VAL A 71 15.68 -0.88 1.28
CA VAL A 71 14.27 -1.28 1.36
C VAL A 71 14.21 -2.77 1.66
N LEU A 72 13.60 -3.14 2.77
CA LEU A 72 13.41 -4.52 3.21
C LEU A 72 11.91 -4.77 3.31
N GLY A 73 11.42 -5.82 2.66
CA GLY A 73 10.02 -6.22 2.68
C GLY A 73 9.89 -7.73 2.66
N SER A 74 8.83 -8.22 3.31
CA SER A 74 8.41 -9.61 3.23
C SER A 74 6.99 -9.64 2.69
N ILE A 75 6.71 -10.55 1.78
CA ILE A 75 5.36 -10.77 1.27
C ILE A 75 4.98 -12.20 1.63
N CYS A 76 3.86 -12.34 2.32
CA CYS A 76 3.26 -13.63 2.63
C CYS A 76 1.90 -13.70 1.95
N PHE A 77 1.70 -14.76 1.15
CA PHE A 77 0.44 -14.99 0.46
C PHE A 77 -0.30 -16.11 1.18
N SER A 78 -1.50 -15.82 1.66
CA SER A 78 -2.46 -16.82 2.09
C SER A 78 -3.68 -16.73 1.19
N ASN A 79 -3.85 -17.72 0.32
CA ASN A 79 -5.11 -17.87 -0.39
C ASN A 79 -6.13 -18.41 0.62
N THR A 80 -7.02 -17.55 1.10
CA THR A 80 -8.32 -18.01 1.58
C THR A 80 -9.12 -18.40 0.35
N GLU A 81 -9.05 -19.67 -0.03
CA GLU A 81 -10.12 -20.26 -0.83
C GLU A 81 -11.39 -20.10 0.00
N ALA A 82 -12.28 -19.20 -0.41
CA ALA A 82 -13.64 -19.27 0.06
C ALA A 82 -14.20 -20.57 -0.52
N THR A 83 -14.14 -21.64 0.26
CA THR A 83 -14.89 -22.86 0.00
C THR A 83 -16.36 -22.44 -0.08
N LEU A 84 -16.88 -22.36 -1.30
CA LEU A 84 -18.28 -22.17 -1.56
C LEU A 84 -18.94 -23.53 -1.29
N ASP A 85 -19.52 -23.67 -0.10
CA ASP A 85 -20.66 -24.56 0.12
C ASP A 85 -21.95 -23.85 -0.32
#